data_AF-A0A2H5V1X1-F1
#
_entry.id   AF-A0A2H5V1X1-F1
#
_cell.length_a   1.000
_cell.length_b   1.000
_cell.length_c   1.000
_cell.angle_alpha   90.00
_cell.angle_beta   90.00
_cell.angle_gamma   90.00
#
_symmetry.space_group_name_H-M   'P 1'
#
loop_
_entity.id
_entity.type
_entity.pdbx_description
1 polymer ?
#
loop_
_entity_poly.entity_id
_entity_poly.type
_entity_poly.pdbx_seq_one_letter_code
_entity_poly.pdbx_strand_id
1 'polypeptide(L)'
;MDVIPVVHTDGFIGLLRRGVEVYCLRRLTLIEEMRRRLGIPKSGRGDVKVLMHIEDKWFRRVDEGFLIMRRKISVFRCMDRIKRRLENQLRAASQTEQEGLRRLLRQAEAEKEILAKMISEEAGERYPIFKEIAEELGITGDNHVLARASLAELLTYVDFSKSFGRVRGYLKLYRERSNSKRYGREARKALVRLTIAVISKYKSRAREKGDVLMGVWLMFRGATQRPAGIPAQQQG
;
A
#
# COMPACT_ATOMS: atom_id res chain seq x y z
N MET A 1 -1.68 0.87 9.11
CA MET A 1 -2.25 2.21 8.85
C MET A 1 -1.27 3.19 9.46
N ASP A 2 -0.57 3.93 8.62
CA ASP A 2 0.38 4.96 9.04
C ASP A 2 -0.39 6.23 9.39
N VAL A 3 -0.03 6.85 10.51
CA VAL A 3 -0.90 7.69 11.35
C VAL A 3 -0.93 9.16 10.93
N ILE A 4 -0.07 9.56 10.00
CA ILE A 4 0.06 10.97 9.62
C ILE A 4 -1.18 11.44 8.84
N PRO A 5 -1.98 12.42 9.28
CA PRO A 5 -3.05 12.96 8.44
C PRO A 5 -2.49 13.42 7.09
N VAL A 6 -3.15 13.05 5.98
CA VAL A 6 -2.64 13.36 4.63
C VAL A 6 -2.49 14.87 4.42
N VAL A 7 -3.31 15.67 5.09
CA VAL A 7 -3.24 17.14 5.09
C VAL A 7 -1.93 17.71 5.62
N HIS A 8 -1.17 16.95 6.42
CA HIS A 8 0.11 17.39 6.98
C HIS A 8 1.31 16.86 6.20
N THR A 9 1.10 16.18 5.07
CA THR A 9 2.18 15.53 4.30
C THR A 9 3.30 16.51 3.95
N ASP A 10 2.97 17.70 3.44
CA ASP A 10 3.98 18.69 3.04
C ASP A 10 4.77 19.23 4.23
N GLY A 11 4.13 19.39 5.39
CA GLY A 11 4.81 19.75 6.63
C GLY A 11 5.82 18.70 7.08
N PHE A 12 5.46 17.42 7.01
CA PHE A 12 6.39 16.31 7.32
C PHE A 12 7.52 16.19 6.29
N ILE A 13 7.26 16.43 5.01
CA ILE A 13 8.32 16.50 3.98
C ILE A 13 9.28 17.66 4.29
N GLY A 14 8.75 18.84 4.65
CA GLY A 14 9.56 19.98 5.05
C GLY A 14 10.41 19.72 6.30
N LEU A 15 9.94 18.88 7.23
CA LEU A 15 10.74 18.41 8.36
C LEU A 15 11.88 17.49 7.92
N LEU A 16 11.59 16.50 7.08
CA LEU A 16 12.61 15.57 6.54
C LEU A 16 13.73 16.31 5.79
N ARG A 17 13.38 17.30 4.96
CA ARG A 17 14.35 18.13 4.22
C ARG A 17 15.24 18.99 5.13
N ARG A 18 14.80 19.25 6.36
CA ARG A 18 15.59 19.92 7.41
C ARG A 18 16.42 18.95 8.27
N GLY A 19 16.46 17.67 7.91
CA GLY A 19 17.19 16.64 8.64
C GLY A 19 16.43 16.05 9.84
N VAL A 20 15.15 16.40 10.03
CA VAL A 20 14.35 15.84 11.14
C VAL A 20 13.87 14.45 10.75
N GLU A 21 14.15 13.45 11.59
CA GLU A 21 13.66 12.10 11.39
C GLU A 21 12.17 11.97 11.75
N VAL A 22 11.40 11.33 10.88
CA VAL A 22 9.96 11.13 11.07
C VAL A 22 9.66 9.66 11.28
N TYR A 23 8.87 9.37 12.32
CA TYR A 23 8.49 8.02 12.71
C TYR A 23 6.98 7.86 12.77
N CYS A 24 6.46 6.81 12.12
CA CYS A 24 5.05 6.44 12.16
C CYS A 24 4.83 5.25 13.11
N LEU A 25 3.88 5.38 14.03
CA LEU A 25 3.47 4.27 14.88
C LEU A 25 2.73 3.20 14.06
N ARG A 26 3.21 1.95 14.10
CA ARG A 26 2.65 0.84 13.30
C ARG A 26 1.31 0.32 13.84
N ARG A 27 1.00 0.55 15.12
CA ARG A 27 -0.16 -0.01 15.81
C ARG A 27 -0.80 1.02 16.75
N LEU A 28 -1.88 1.64 16.28
CA LEU A 28 -2.64 2.66 17.03
C LEU A 28 -3.23 2.17 18.35
N THR A 29 -3.57 0.88 18.47
CA THR A 29 -4.13 0.35 19.73
C THR A 29 -3.13 0.43 20.88
N LEU A 30 -1.83 0.58 20.61
CA LEU A 30 -0.81 0.77 21.65
C LEU A 30 -0.99 2.12 22.36
N ILE A 31 -1.51 3.15 21.67
CA ILE A 31 -1.79 4.45 22.30
C ILE A 31 -2.83 4.27 23.41
N GLU A 32 -3.94 3.59 23.11
CA GLU A 32 -5.01 3.35 24.08
C GLU A 32 -4.57 2.43 25.23
N GLU A 33 -3.84 1.36 24.91
CA GLU A 33 -3.28 0.42 25.88
C GLU A 33 -2.30 1.12 26.83
N MET A 34 -1.37 1.91 26.28
CA MET A 34 -0.37 2.64 27.05
C MET A 34 -1.01 3.78 27.85
N ARG A 35 -2.00 4.48 27.29
CA ARG A 35 -2.75 5.52 28.00
C ARG A 35 -3.45 4.96 29.23
N ARG A 36 -4.12 3.80 29.11
CA ARG A 36 -4.75 3.11 30.25
C ARG A 36 -3.72 2.69 31.29
N ARG A 37 -2.60 2.11 30.86
CA ARG A 37 -1.52 1.68 31.77
C ARG A 37 -0.93 2.84 32.58
N LEU A 38 -0.80 4.02 31.98
CA LEU A 38 -0.21 5.19 32.62
C LEU A 38 -1.24 6.08 33.35
N GLY A 39 -2.53 5.80 33.24
CA GLY A 39 -3.59 6.65 33.82
C GLY A 39 -3.65 8.07 33.24
N ILE A 40 -3.13 8.29 32.03
CA ILE A 40 -3.02 9.63 31.44
C ILE A 40 -4.33 10.03 30.73
N PRO A 41 -4.93 11.20 31.03
CA PRO A 41 -6.10 11.68 30.30
C PRO A 41 -5.76 12.10 28.86
N LYS A 42 -6.74 12.04 27.95
CA LYS A 42 -6.57 12.44 26.55
C LYS A 42 -6.29 13.95 26.46
N SER A 43 -5.06 14.29 26.08
CA SER A 43 -4.60 15.67 25.87
C SER A 43 -3.37 15.67 24.97
N GLY A 44 -3.03 16.80 24.32
CA GLY A 44 -1.83 16.87 23.47
C GLY A 44 -0.54 16.52 24.22
N ARG A 45 -0.34 17.09 25.43
CA ARG A 45 0.81 16.75 26.29
C ARG A 45 0.77 15.30 26.76
N GLY A 46 -0.43 14.79 27.08
CA GLY A 46 -0.63 13.40 27.47
C GLY A 46 -0.27 12.42 26.35
N ASP A 47 -0.64 12.75 25.11
CA ASP A 47 -0.36 11.91 23.94
C ASP A 47 1.14 11.84 23.64
N VAL A 48 1.87 12.94 23.81
CA VAL A 48 3.35 12.93 23.73
C VAL A 48 3.93 12.00 24.79
N LYS A 49 3.50 12.11 26.06
CA LYS A 49 3.96 11.21 27.13
C LYS A 49 3.64 9.75 26.80
N VAL A 50 2.44 9.46 26.32
CA VAL A 50 2.04 8.11 25.90
C VAL A 50 2.96 7.57 24.80
N LEU A 51 3.25 8.38 23.77
CA LEU A 51 4.15 7.99 22.67
C LEU A 51 5.57 7.71 23.15
N MET A 52 6.11 8.50 24.09
CA MET A 52 7.44 8.30 24.68
C MET A 52 7.59 6.98 25.46
N HIS A 53 6.49 6.38 25.92
CA HIS A 53 6.51 5.10 26.64
C HIS A 53 6.31 3.88 25.73
N ILE A 54 6.08 4.08 24.43
CA ILE A 54 5.99 2.99 23.46
C ILE A 54 7.39 2.67 22.96
N GLU A 55 7.77 1.40 22.97
CA GLU A 55 9.08 0.96 22.48
C GLU A 55 9.28 1.26 20.98
N ASP A 56 10.50 1.66 20.62
CA ASP A 56 10.94 2.05 19.27
C ASP A 56 10.61 1.00 18.19
N LYS A 57 10.62 -0.29 18.55
CA LYS A 57 10.29 -1.40 17.64
C LYS A 57 8.88 -1.29 17.03
N TRP A 58 8.01 -0.50 17.64
CA TRP A 58 6.64 -0.25 17.16
C TRP A 58 6.54 0.92 16.20
N PHE A 59 7.61 1.69 16.03
CA PHE A 59 7.70 2.78 15.09
C PHE A 59 8.32 2.32 13.76
N ARG A 60 7.97 3.02 12.68
CA ARG A 60 8.57 2.88 11.36
C ARG A 60 9.13 4.24 11.00
N ARG A 61 10.44 4.32 10.80
CA ARG A 61 11.05 5.49 10.13
C ARG A 61 10.46 5.63 8.73
N VAL A 62 10.07 6.83 8.37
CA VAL A 62 9.55 7.15 7.04
C VAL A 62 10.45 8.16 6.36
N ASP A 63 10.54 8.02 5.05
CA ASP A 63 11.27 8.94 4.17
C ASP A 63 10.29 9.75 3.32
N GLU A 64 10.83 10.70 2.55
CA GLU A 64 10.06 11.58 1.68
C GLU A 64 9.29 10.76 0.63
N GLY A 65 9.89 9.70 0.09
CA GLY A 65 9.25 8.88 -0.92
C GLY A 65 8.06 8.09 -0.42
N PHE A 66 8.15 7.56 0.79
CA PHE A 66 7.03 6.94 1.47
C PHE A 66 5.88 7.94 1.64
N LEU A 67 6.16 9.17 2.07
CA LEU A 67 5.13 10.19 2.27
C LEU A 67 4.43 10.60 0.97
N ILE A 68 5.20 10.77 -0.11
CA ILE A 68 4.68 11.13 -1.43
C ILE A 68 3.82 9.99 -2.00
N MET A 69 4.34 8.76 -2.02
CA MET A 69 3.57 7.58 -2.45
C MET A 69 2.31 7.40 -1.62
N ARG A 70 2.42 7.55 -0.30
CA ARG A 70 1.28 7.45 0.62
C ARG A 70 0.19 8.46 0.30
N ARG A 71 0.53 9.72 0.00
CA ARG A 71 -0.46 10.74 -0.40
C ARG A 71 -1.22 10.29 -1.63
N LYS A 72 -0.51 9.91 -2.70
CA LYS A 72 -1.13 9.47 -3.96
C LYS A 72 -2.01 8.23 -3.77
N ILE A 73 -1.49 7.21 -3.07
CA ILE A 73 -2.25 5.98 -2.76
C ILE A 73 -3.48 6.28 -1.90
N SER A 74 -3.41 7.23 -0.97
CA SER A 74 -4.56 7.60 -0.15
C SER A 74 -5.71 8.18 -0.99
N VAL A 75 -5.40 9.03 -1.97
CA VAL A 75 -6.40 9.59 -2.89
C VAL A 75 -6.98 8.48 -3.77
N PHE A 76 -6.14 7.61 -4.34
CA PHE A 76 -6.59 6.43 -5.10
C PHE A 76 -7.52 5.52 -4.29
N ARG A 77 -7.18 5.22 -3.03
CA ARG A 77 -8.04 4.43 -2.12
C ARG A 77 -9.35 5.15 -1.81
N CYS A 78 -9.36 6.49 -1.77
CA CYS A 78 -10.58 7.26 -1.61
C CYS A 78 -11.50 7.09 -2.83
N MET A 79 -10.94 7.24 -4.03
CA MET A 79 -11.69 7.05 -5.27
C MET A 79 -12.20 5.60 -5.41
N ASP A 80 -11.40 4.60 -5.03
CA ASP A 80 -11.84 3.20 -4.99
C ASP A 80 -13.05 2.97 -4.04
N ARG A 81 -13.14 3.71 -2.93
CA ARG A 81 -14.32 3.66 -2.04
C ARG A 81 -15.53 4.33 -2.67
N ILE A 82 -15.34 5.47 -3.35
CA ILE A 82 -16.41 6.18 -4.06
C ILE A 82 -16.99 5.28 -5.16
N LYS A 83 -16.13 4.71 -6.02
CA LYS A 83 -16.53 3.76 -7.05
C LYS A 83 -17.37 2.60 -6.47
N ARG A 84 -16.89 1.93 -5.42
CA ARG A 84 -17.65 0.83 -4.77
C ARG A 84 -18.99 1.27 -4.22
N ARG A 85 -19.09 2.49 -3.69
CA ARG A 85 -20.35 3.04 -3.19
C ARG A 85 -21.33 3.25 -4.35
N LEU A 86 -20.87 3.83 -5.45
CA LEU A 86 -21.68 4.01 -6.67
C LEU A 86 -22.12 2.66 -7.26
N GLU A 87 -21.23 1.66 -7.33
CA GLU A 87 -21.59 0.30 -7.78
C GLU A 87 -22.70 -0.32 -6.92
N ASN A 88 -22.63 -0.15 -5.61
CA ASN A 88 -23.66 -0.67 -4.70
C ASN A 88 -24.99 0.07 -4.87
N GLN A 89 -24.95 1.40 -5.03
CA GLN A 89 -26.15 2.20 -5.30
C GLN A 89 -26.78 1.82 -6.65
N LEU A 90 -25.96 1.64 -7.69
CA LEU A 90 -26.44 1.25 -9.02
C LEU A 90 -27.18 -0.09 -9.00
N ARG A 91 -26.71 -1.06 -8.21
CA ARG A 91 -27.39 -2.36 -8.03
C ARG A 91 -28.72 -2.25 -7.29
N ALA A 92 -28.90 -1.21 -6.49
CA ALA A 92 -30.11 -0.99 -5.69
C ALA A 92 -31.11 -0.01 -6.34
N ALA A 93 -30.70 0.68 -7.42
CA ALA A 93 -31.46 1.77 -8.04
C ALA A 93 -32.47 1.28 -9.10
N SER A 94 -33.55 2.04 -9.26
CA SER A 94 -34.53 1.86 -10.35
C SER A 94 -33.93 2.21 -11.73
N GLN A 95 -34.56 1.78 -12.82
CA GLN A 95 -34.01 2.00 -14.18
C GLN A 95 -33.78 3.48 -14.52
N THR A 96 -34.64 4.39 -14.04
CA THR A 96 -34.53 5.84 -14.27
C THR A 96 -33.35 6.48 -13.50
N GLU A 97 -33.08 6.00 -12.29
CA GLU A 97 -31.94 6.45 -11.46
C GLU A 97 -30.60 5.86 -11.94
N GLN A 98 -30.62 4.70 -12.60
CA GLN A 98 -29.41 4.01 -13.04
C GLN A 98 -28.57 4.82 -14.04
N GLU A 99 -29.18 5.61 -14.92
CA GLU A 99 -28.42 6.34 -15.94
C GLU A 99 -27.51 7.43 -15.34
N GLY A 100 -28.02 8.20 -14.37
CA GLY A 100 -27.22 9.19 -13.64
C GLY A 100 -26.07 8.53 -12.88
N LEU A 101 -26.33 7.40 -12.21
CA LEU A 101 -25.31 6.64 -11.48
C LEU A 101 -24.26 6.02 -12.40
N ARG A 102 -24.63 5.54 -13.60
CA ARG A 102 -23.68 5.03 -14.60
C ARG A 102 -22.72 6.12 -15.08
N ARG A 103 -23.20 7.36 -15.28
CA ARG A 103 -22.34 8.51 -15.65
C ARG A 103 -21.31 8.81 -14.57
N LEU A 104 -21.75 8.91 -13.31
CA LEU A 104 -20.86 9.13 -12.17
C LEU A 104 -19.85 7.98 -11.99
N LEU A 105 -20.28 6.74 -12.22
CA LEU A 105 -19.41 5.57 -12.15
C LEU A 105 -18.30 5.64 -13.20
N ARG A 106 -18.63 5.96 -14.46
CA ARG A 106 -17.62 6.15 -15.53
C ARG A 106 -16.62 7.25 -15.19
N GLN A 107 -17.08 8.37 -14.62
CA GLN A 107 -16.19 9.44 -14.19
C GLN A 107 -15.24 8.99 -13.07
N ALA A 108 -15.77 8.26 -12.07
CA ALA A 108 -14.96 7.71 -10.99
C ALA A 108 -13.94 6.66 -11.49
N GLU A 109 -14.27 5.91 -12.55
CA GLU A 109 -13.35 4.98 -13.20
C GLU A 109 -12.21 5.71 -13.92
N ALA A 110 -12.53 6.71 -14.75
CA ALA A 110 -11.54 7.51 -15.45
C ALA A 110 -10.58 8.22 -14.48
N GLU A 111 -11.12 8.85 -13.43
CA GLU A 111 -10.31 9.53 -12.42
C GLU A 111 -9.38 8.54 -11.68
N LYS A 112 -9.86 7.32 -11.45
CA LYS A 112 -9.06 6.27 -10.82
C LYS A 112 -7.91 5.81 -11.71
N GLU A 113 -8.09 5.76 -13.03
CA GLU A 113 -7.02 5.44 -13.98
C GLU A 113 -5.96 6.54 -14.01
N ILE A 114 -6.37 7.81 -14.01
CA ILE A 114 -5.45 8.97 -13.91
C ILE A 114 -4.62 8.87 -12.62
N LEU A 115 -5.27 8.64 -11.48
CA LEU A 115 -4.59 8.45 -10.19
C LEU A 115 -3.63 7.24 -10.22
N ALA A 116 -4.01 6.16 -10.87
CA ALA A 116 -3.17 4.98 -11.00
C ALA A 116 -1.93 5.24 -11.87
N LYS A 117 -2.05 6.07 -12.92
CA LYS A 117 -0.95 6.48 -13.78
C LYS A 117 0.08 7.28 -12.98
N MET A 118 -0.39 8.30 -12.26
CA MET A 118 0.46 9.12 -11.39
C MET A 118 1.14 8.33 -10.27
N ILE A 119 0.52 7.26 -9.77
CA ILE A 119 1.14 6.34 -8.80
C ILE A 119 2.21 5.49 -9.47
N SER A 120 1.94 4.99 -10.67
CA SER A 120 2.84 4.08 -11.39
C SER A 120 4.10 4.80 -11.90
N GLU A 121 3.96 6.05 -12.35
CA GLU A 121 5.08 6.90 -12.75
C GLU A 121 5.97 7.21 -11.55
N GLU A 122 5.38 7.69 -10.45
CA GLU A 122 6.09 7.98 -9.20
C GLU A 122 6.80 6.73 -8.64
N ALA A 123 6.17 5.55 -8.77
CA ALA A 123 6.78 4.29 -8.36
C ALA A 123 8.00 3.93 -9.22
N GLY A 124 7.98 4.23 -10.51
CA GLY A 124 9.11 4.02 -11.41
C GLY A 124 10.33 4.87 -11.05
N GLU A 125 10.11 6.09 -10.56
CA GLU A 125 11.19 6.97 -10.09
C GLU A 125 11.74 6.54 -8.73
N ARG A 126 10.87 6.07 -7.83
CA ARG A 126 11.25 5.80 -6.43
C ARG A 126 11.74 4.40 -6.16
N TYR A 127 11.27 3.42 -6.93
CA TYR A 127 11.57 2.02 -6.72
C TYR A 127 12.29 1.47 -7.95
N PRO A 128 13.64 1.36 -7.93
CA PRO A 128 14.40 0.85 -9.07
C PRO A 128 13.89 -0.48 -9.60
N ILE A 129 13.46 -1.36 -8.69
CA ILE A 129 12.97 -2.71 -9.01
C ILE A 129 11.53 -2.75 -9.58
N PHE A 130 10.81 -1.63 -9.58
CA PHE A 130 9.40 -1.61 -9.97
C PHE A 130 9.19 -1.99 -11.44
N LYS A 131 10.06 -1.51 -12.33
CA LYS A 131 9.95 -1.80 -13.77
C LYS A 131 10.18 -3.28 -14.06
N GLU A 132 11.24 -3.86 -13.50
CA GLU A 132 11.55 -5.29 -13.68
C GLU A 132 10.43 -6.20 -13.14
N ILE A 133 9.86 -5.88 -11.96
CA ILE A 133 8.73 -6.65 -11.43
C ILE A 133 7.50 -6.50 -12.33
N ALA A 134 7.24 -5.30 -12.87
CA ALA A 134 6.10 -5.09 -13.74
C ALA A 134 6.23 -5.85 -15.07
N GLU A 135 7.45 -5.90 -15.64
CA GLU A 135 7.79 -6.70 -16.82
C GLU A 135 7.61 -8.19 -16.57
N GLU A 136 8.18 -8.72 -15.49
CA GLU A 136 8.10 -10.14 -15.12
C GLU A 136 6.65 -10.59 -14.87
N LEU A 137 5.83 -9.72 -14.29
CA LEU A 137 4.41 -9.99 -14.05
C LEU A 137 3.53 -9.79 -15.30
N GLY A 138 4.09 -9.36 -16.42
CA GLY A 138 3.35 -9.09 -17.66
C GLY A 138 2.35 -7.94 -17.53
N ILE A 139 2.61 -6.97 -16.65
CA ILE A 139 1.73 -5.82 -16.37
C ILE A 139 2.31 -4.52 -16.92
N THR A 140 2.84 -4.58 -18.14
CA THR A 140 3.47 -3.44 -18.84
C THR A 140 2.47 -2.65 -19.68
N GLY A 141 2.75 -1.36 -19.91
CA GLY A 141 1.94 -0.50 -20.76
C GLY A 141 0.68 0.07 -20.10
N ASP A 142 -0.13 0.78 -20.89
CA ASP A 142 -1.24 1.60 -20.41
C ASP A 142 -2.48 0.77 -20.02
N ASN A 143 -2.66 -0.42 -20.60
CA ASN A 143 -3.76 -1.31 -20.23
C ASN A 143 -3.63 -1.89 -18.81
N HIS A 144 -2.44 -1.77 -18.18
CA HIS A 144 -2.13 -2.38 -16.89
C HIS A 144 -1.92 -1.35 -15.78
N VAL A 145 -2.29 -0.08 -15.97
CA VAL A 145 -2.02 1.01 -15.01
C VAL A 145 -2.58 0.70 -13.61
N LEU A 146 -3.78 0.13 -13.50
CA LEU A 146 -4.36 -0.27 -12.21
C LEU A 146 -3.58 -1.39 -11.50
N ALA A 147 -2.99 -2.30 -12.28
CA ALA A 147 -2.15 -3.38 -11.77
C ALA A 147 -0.82 -2.82 -11.26
N ARG A 148 -0.18 -1.96 -12.05
CA ARG A 148 1.05 -1.23 -11.71
C ARG A 148 0.87 -0.37 -10.45
N ALA A 149 -0.24 0.35 -10.31
CA ALA A 149 -0.56 1.08 -9.10
C ALA A 149 -0.74 0.15 -7.87
N SER A 150 -1.26 -1.05 -8.09
CA SER A 150 -1.41 -2.05 -7.02
C SER A 150 -0.05 -2.65 -6.60
N LEU A 151 0.87 -2.87 -7.54
CA LEU A 151 2.25 -3.22 -7.24
C LEU A 151 2.96 -2.11 -6.47
N ALA A 152 2.82 -0.85 -6.91
CA ALA A 152 3.39 0.32 -6.23
C ALA A 152 2.89 0.45 -4.78
N GLU A 153 1.59 0.22 -4.55
CA GLU A 153 1.01 0.20 -3.21
C GLU A 153 1.64 -0.90 -2.33
N LEU A 154 1.91 -2.09 -2.88
CA LEU A 154 2.61 -3.14 -2.16
C LEU A 154 4.03 -2.72 -1.80
N LEU A 155 4.82 -2.22 -2.76
CA LEU A 155 6.21 -1.78 -2.51
C LEU A 155 6.29 -0.64 -1.47
N THR A 156 5.25 0.18 -1.36
CA THR A 156 5.19 1.27 -0.36
C THR A 156 4.97 0.75 1.07
N TYR A 157 4.03 -0.20 1.23
CA TYR A 157 3.53 -0.59 2.57
C TYR A 157 4.07 -1.93 3.07
N VAL A 158 4.58 -2.78 2.19
CA VAL A 158 5.09 -4.11 2.53
C VAL A 158 6.61 -4.09 2.58
N ASP A 159 7.15 -4.53 3.70
CA ASP A 159 8.59 -4.67 3.88
C ASP A 159 9.06 -6.01 3.31
N PHE A 160 9.38 -6.02 2.01
CA PHE A 160 9.85 -7.19 1.27
C PHE A 160 11.28 -7.63 1.64
N SER A 161 12.00 -6.86 2.45
CA SER A 161 13.29 -7.29 3.02
C SER A 161 13.13 -8.44 4.01
N LYS A 162 11.93 -8.60 4.60
CA LYS A 162 11.63 -9.66 5.57
C LYS A 162 11.45 -11.01 4.88
N SER A 163 11.53 -12.08 5.68
CA SER A 163 11.26 -13.44 5.20
C SER A 163 9.86 -13.55 4.61
N PHE A 164 9.71 -14.38 3.59
CA PHE A 164 8.44 -14.59 2.91
C PHE A 164 7.30 -14.94 3.87
N GLY A 165 7.58 -15.74 4.91
CA GLY A 165 6.61 -16.06 5.97
C GLY A 165 6.08 -14.81 6.69
N ARG A 166 6.95 -13.85 7.04
CA ARG A 166 6.55 -12.59 7.68
C ARG A 166 5.72 -11.71 6.74
N VAL A 167 6.10 -11.65 5.46
CA VAL A 167 5.37 -10.90 4.42
C VAL A 167 3.96 -11.50 4.22
N ARG A 168 3.86 -12.83 4.09
CA ARG A 168 2.58 -13.55 4.01
C ARG A 168 1.70 -13.33 5.23
N GLY A 169 2.29 -13.32 6.43
CA GLY A 169 1.59 -13.05 7.68
C GLY A 169 1.00 -11.65 7.72
N TYR A 170 1.79 -10.64 7.34
CA TYR A 170 1.33 -9.25 7.25
C TYR A 170 0.11 -9.08 6.33
N LEU A 171 0.07 -9.84 5.23
CA LEU A 171 -1.02 -9.83 4.25
C LEU A 171 -2.16 -10.83 4.57
N LYS A 172 -2.05 -11.58 5.67
CA LYS A 172 -3.03 -12.59 6.12
C LYS A 172 -3.39 -13.61 5.03
N LEU A 173 -2.38 -14.18 4.38
CA LEU A 173 -2.56 -15.26 3.40
C LEU A 173 -2.68 -16.66 4.01
N TYR A 174 -2.54 -16.79 5.34
CA TYR A 174 -2.83 -18.02 6.10
C TYR A 174 -3.72 -17.71 7.30
N ARG A 175 -4.39 -18.75 7.83
CA ARG A 175 -5.23 -18.67 9.03
C ARG A 175 -4.30 -18.57 10.25
N GLU A 176 -3.96 -17.35 10.64
CA GLU A 176 -3.06 -17.10 11.75
C GLU A 176 -3.81 -17.35 13.08
N ARG A 177 -3.26 -18.23 13.94
CA ARG A 177 -3.76 -18.52 15.30
C ARG A 177 -3.56 -17.37 16.30
N SER A 178 -2.94 -16.28 15.86
CA SER A 178 -2.48 -15.18 16.71
C SER A 178 -3.25 -13.90 16.40
N ASN A 179 -3.91 -13.35 17.42
CA ASN A 179 -4.60 -12.06 17.42
C ASN A 179 -3.66 -10.85 17.27
N SER A 180 -2.39 -11.03 16.87
CA SER A 180 -1.43 -9.93 16.77
C SER A 180 -1.79 -8.99 15.62
N LYS A 181 -2.34 -7.83 15.98
CA LYS A 181 -3.00 -6.84 15.11
C LYS A 181 -2.04 -6.06 14.19
N ARG A 182 -1.09 -6.69 13.49
CA ARG A 182 -0.31 -6.03 12.41
C ARG A 182 -1.12 -6.02 11.13
N TYR A 183 -2.09 -5.10 11.07
CA TYR A 183 -3.08 -5.03 9.99
C TYR A 183 -2.51 -4.40 8.69
N GLY A 184 -2.39 -5.23 7.65
CA GLY A 184 -2.22 -4.82 6.25
C GLY A 184 -3.48 -4.98 5.40
N ARG A 185 -4.69 -4.74 5.92
CA ARG A 185 -5.97 -4.97 5.16
C ARG A 185 -5.95 -4.31 3.78
N GLU A 186 -5.46 -3.08 3.70
CA GLU A 186 -5.39 -2.36 2.44
C GLU A 186 -4.29 -2.92 1.52
N ALA A 187 -3.11 -3.25 2.06
CA ALA A 187 -2.07 -3.96 1.30
C ALA A 187 -2.56 -5.32 0.77
N ARG A 188 -3.38 -6.04 1.54
CA ARG A 188 -4.04 -7.28 1.07
C ARG A 188 -4.99 -6.99 -0.09
N LYS A 189 -5.77 -5.91 -0.04
CA LYS A 189 -6.62 -5.51 -1.18
C LYS A 189 -5.78 -5.18 -2.42
N ALA A 190 -4.64 -4.51 -2.25
CA ALA A 190 -3.70 -4.26 -3.33
C ALA A 190 -3.18 -5.57 -3.96
N LEU A 191 -2.79 -6.54 -3.13
CA LEU A 191 -2.41 -7.87 -3.61
C LEU A 191 -3.56 -8.55 -4.37
N VAL A 192 -4.80 -8.48 -3.88
CA VAL A 192 -5.95 -9.06 -4.59
C VAL A 192 -6.13 -8.42 -5.97
N ARG A 193 -6.06 -7.08 -6.07
CA ARG A 193 -6.19 -6.37 -7.35
C ARG A 193 -5.06 -6.72 -8.32
N LEU A 194 -3.81 -6.75 -7.83
CA LEU A 194 -2.66 -7.18 -8.62
C LEU A 194 -2.84 -8.61 -9.13
N THR A 195 -3.24 -9.53 -8.24
CA THR A 195 -3.43 -10.94 -8.60
C THR A 195 -4.48 -11.10 -9.69
N ILE A 196 -5.64 -10.42 -9.56
CA ILE A 196 -6.72 -10.43 -10.56
C ILE A 196 -6.21 -9.99 -11.94
N ALA A 197 -5.37 -8.96 -11.99
CA ALA A 197 -4.81 -8.45 -13.23
C ALA A 197 -3.81 -9.44 -13.86
N VAL A 198 -2.88 -9.97 -13.05
CA VAL A 198 -1.84 -10.91 -13.51
C VAL A 198 -2.44 -12.22 -14.04
N ILE A 199 -3.43 -12.77 -13.34
CA ILE A 199 -4.06 -14.03 -13.78
C ILE A 199 -5.19 -13.81 -14.80
N SER A 200 -5.54 -12.54 -15.09
CA SER A 200 -6.66 -12.13 -15.94
C SER A 200 -8.00 -12.80 -15.56
N LYS A 201 -8.30 -12.96 -14.26
CA LYS A 201 -9.56 -13.54 -13.76
C LYS A 201 -10.31 -12.60 -12.85
N TYR A 202 -11.65 -12.66 -12.88
CA TYR A 202 -12.53 -11.86 -12.02
C TYR A 202 -12.37 -12.14 -10.51
N LYS A 203 -11.92 -13.34 -10.12
CA LYS A 203 -11.70 -13.74 -8.72
C LYS A 203 -10.37 -14.45 -8.58
N SER A 204 -9.63 -14.12 -7.51
CA SER A 204 -8.39 -14.78 -7.15
C SER A 204 -8.54 -15.66 -5.89
N ARG A 205 -7.98 -16.87 -5.97
CA ARG A 205 -7.87 -17.85 -4.89
C ARG A 205 -6.71 -17.50 -3.96
N ALA A 206 -6.68 -18.12 -2.77
CA ALA A 206 -5.60 -17.90 -1.81
C ALA A 206 -4.24 -18.36 -2.34
N ARG A 207 -4.20 -19.47 -3.09
CA ARG A 207 -3.00 -20.00 -3.75
C ARG A 207 -2.44 -19.00 -4.78
N GLU A 208 -3.27 -18.54 -5.71
CA GLU A 208 -2.88 -17.56 -6.75
C GLU A 208 -2.31 -16.26 -6.14
N LYS A 209 -2.91 -15.77 -5.03
CA LYS A 209 -2.36 -14.62 -4.30
C LYS A 209 -0.99 -14.90 -3.69
N GLY A 210 -0.78 -16.12 -3.21
CA GLY A 210 0.50 -16.59 -2.68
C GLY A 210 1.57 -16.67 -3.76
N ASP A 211 1.21 -17.17 -4.94
CA ASP A 211 2.11 -17.34 -6.08
C ASP A 211 2.57 -15.98 -6.64
N VAL A 212 1.62 -15.05 -6.88
CA VAL A 212 1.96 -13.68 -7.30
C VAL A 212 2.81 -12.96 -6.26
N LEU A 213 2.47 -13.11 -4.96
CA LEU A 213 3.28 -12.52 -3.89
C LEU A 213 4.69 -13.13 -3.82
N MET A 214 4.82 -14.43 -4.08
CA MET A 214 6.12 -15.10 -4.13
C MET A 214 6.98 -14.53 -5.25
N GLY A 215 6.42 -14.36 -6.46
CA GLY A 215 7.12 -13.75 -7.58
C GLY A 215 7.65 -12.36 -7.25
N VAL A 216 6.78 -11.49 -6.71
CA VAL A 216 7.18 -10.14 -6.24
C VAL A 216 8.30 -10.21 -5.19
N TRP A 217 8.18 -11.12 -4.22
CA TRP A 217 9.18 -11.27 -3.14
C TRP A 217 10.53 -11.77 -3.66
N LEU A 218 10.53 -12.77 -4.56
CA LEU A 218 11.75 -13.31 -5.16
C LEU A 218 12.47 -12.26 -5.99
N MET A 219 11.75 -11.50 -6.82
CA MET A 219 12.33 -10.43 -7.63
C MET A 219 12.92 -9.31 -6.76
N PHE A 220 12.20 -8.90 -5.72
CA PHE A 220 12.71 -7.91 -4.76
C PHE A 220 13.99 -8.39 -4.06
N ARG A 221 14.05 -9.67 -3.66
CA ARG A 221 15.23 -10.28 -3.03
C ARG A 221 16.39 -10.44 -3.99
N GLY A 222 16.14 -10.91 -5.20
CA GLY A 222 17.15 -11.07 -6.25
C GLY A 222 17.83 -9.74 -6.57
N ALA A 223 17.05 -8.67 -6.74
CA ALA A 223 17.60 -7.35 -7.02
C ALA A 223 18.36 -6.71 -5.86
N THR A 224 17.95 -6.98 -4.62
CA THR A 224 18.66 -6.48 -3.42
C THR A 224 19.89 -7.31 -3.05
N GLN A 225 20.07 -8.49 -3.65
CA GLN A 225 21.22 -9.38 -3.46
C GLN A 225 22.22 -9.34 -4.63
N ARG A 226 21.88 -8.74 -5.77
CA ARG A 226 22.84 -8.52 -6.86
C ARG A 226 23.90 -7.50 -6.40
N PRO A 227 25.20 -7.85 -6.40
CA PRO A 227 26.26 -6.87 -6.20
C PRO A 227 26.16 -5.80 -7.30
N ALA A 228 26.22 -4.53 -6.93
CA ALA A 228 26.35 -3.44 -7.90
C ALA A 228 27.63 -3.66 -8.71
N GLY A 229 27.52 -4.10 -9.98
CA GLY A 229 28.67 -4.12 -10.91
C GLY A 229 28.90 -5.36 -11.78
N ILE A 230 28.02 -6.37 -11.83
CA ILE A 230 28.20 -7.46 -12.80
C ILE A 230 27.21 -7.25 -13.97
N PRO A 231 27.66 -6.76 -15.15
CA PRO A 231 26.81 -6.71 -16.33
C PRO A 231 26.42 -8.13 -16.72
N ALA A 232 25.16 -8.29 -17.16
CA ALA A 232 24.67 -9.54 -17.68
C ALA A 232 25.56 -9.96 -18.85
N GLN A 233 26.29 -11.07 -18.70
CA GLN A 233 26.96 -11.70 -19.82
C GLN A 233 25.90 -12.02 -20.87
N GLN A 234 25.98 -11.34 -22.01
CA GLN A 234 25.36 -11.82 -23.24
C GLN A 234 26.03 -13.16 -23.55
N GLN A 235 25.28 -14.24 -23.43
CA GLN A 235 25.63 -15.49 -24.10
C GLN A 235 24.85 -15.50 -25.41
N GLY A 236 25.62 -15.53 -26.52
CA GLY A 236 25.11 -15.67 -27.88
C GLY A 236 24.76 -17.11 -28.23
#